data_AF-A0A533Z6X1-F1
#
_entry.id   AF-A0A533Z6X1-F1
#
_cell.length_a   1.000
_cell.length_b   1.000
_cell.length_c   1.000
_cell.angle_alpha   90.00
_cell.angle_beta   90.00
_cell.angle_gamma   90.00
#
_symmetry.space_group_name_H-M   'P 1'
#
loop_
_entity.id
_entity.type
_entity.pdbx_description
1 polymer ?
#
loop_
_entity_poly.entity_id
_entity_poly.type
_entity_poly.pdbx_seq_one_letter_code
_entity_poly.pdbx_strand_id
1 'polypeptide(L)'
;MESTGRNLANHPRRSMVQPLGAVLFITLAALTPPTALAGTPVAVATYEGVINPVSAEYIHDALAFAQTAGAQALVIQLDTPGGLDTSMRLIIKDITASPI
;
A
#
# COMPACT_ATOMS: atom_id res chain seq x y z
N MET A 1 -55.20 16.70 58.75
CA MET A 1 -54.94 15.63 57.77
C MET A 1 -54.92 16.25 56.39
N GLU A 2 -53.82 16.90 56.03
CA GLU A 2 -53.61 17.39 54.66
C GLU A 2 -52.25 16.86 54.21
N SER A 3 -52.32 15.75 53.50
CA SER A 3 -51.25 15.17 52.72
C SER A 3 -51.19 15.95 51.41
N THR A 4 -50.09 16.64 51.12
CA THR A 4 -49.68 16.88 49.73
C THR A 4 -48.16 16.98 49.69
N GLY A 5 -47.57 15.93 49.10
CA GLY A 5 -46.14 15.67 49.07
C GLY A 5 -45.37 16.73 48.29
N ARG A 6 -44.29 17.22 48.91
CA ARG A 6 -43.20 17.93 48.25
C ARG A 6 -42.44 16.95 47.38
N ASN A 7 -42.63 17.05 46.08
CA ASN A 7 -41.80 16.40 45.08
C ASN A 7 -40.62 17.33 44.80
N LEU A 8 -39.41 16.98 45.22
CA LEU A 8 -38.18 17.66 44.79
C LEU A 8 -37.08 16.63 44.53
N ALA A 9 -37.06 16.20 43.27
CA ALA A 9 -35.86 16.09 42.44
C ALA A 9 -34.57 15.59 43.12
N ASN A 10 -34.36 14.27 43.05
CA ASN A 10 -33.02 13.71 43.15
C ASN A 10 -32.47 13.51 41.73
N HIS A 11 -31.86 14.56 41.15
CA HIS A 11 -31.10 14.42 39.91
C HIS A 11 -29.68 13.95 40.25
N PRO A 12 -29.16 12.89 39.59
CA PRO A 12 -27.81 12.41 39.85
C PRO A 12 -26.81 13.53 39.53
N ARG A 13 -25.94 13.84 40.51
CA ARG A 13 -24.82 14.78 40.35
C ARG A 13 -23.95 14.32 39.18
N ARG A 14 -24.13 14.95 38.01
CA ARG A 14 -23.25 14.76 36.85
C ARG A 14 -21.87 15.29 37.23
N SER A 15 -20.98 14.35 37.53
CA SER A 15 -19.54 14.54 37.75
C SER A 15 -18.94 15.36 36.61
N MET A 16 -18.69 16.65 36.88
CA MET A 16 -18.15 17.63 35.93
C MET A 16 -16.62 17.67 36.04
N VAL A 17 -15.95 16.54 35.85
CA VAL A 17 -14.48 16.41 36.04
C VAL A 17 -13.74 15.91 34.80
N GLN A 18 -14.25 16.16 33.58
CA GLN A 18 -13.56 15.73 32.35
C GLN A 18 -13.44 16.76 31.20
N PRO A 19 -12.97 18.01 31.39
CA PRO A 19 -12.56 18.83 30.23
C PRO A 19 -11.06 18.65 29.89
N LEU A 20 -10.21 18.33 30.86
CA LEU A 20 -8.75 18.36 30.67
C LEU A 20 -8.21 17.17 29.87
N GLY A 21 -8.75 15.98 30.10
CA GLY A 21 -8.36 14.78 29.35
C GLY A 21 -8.72 14.85 27.88
N ALA A 22 -9.87 15.47 27.56
CA ALA A 22 -10.33 15.63 26.17
C ALA A 22 -9.46 16.62 25.39
N VAL A 23 -9.06 17.74 26.01
CA VAL A 23 -8.17 18.72 25.38
C VAL A 23 -6.79 18.12 25.12
N LEU A 24 -6.24 17.37 26.09
CA LEU A 24 -4.94 16.70 25.93
C LEU A 24 -4.97 15.66 24.79
N PHE A 25 -6.06 14.91 24.67
CA PHE A 25 -6.24 13.92 23.60
C PHE A 25 -6.31 14.58 22.21
N ILE A 26 -7.01 15.71 22.10
CA ILE A 26 -7.13 16.47 20.84
C ILE A 26 -5.77 17.08 20.45
N THR A 27 -5.03 17.64 21.40
CA THR A 27 -3.69 18.18 21.13
C THR A 27 -2.70 17.09 20.70
N LEU A 28 -2.83 15.88 21.24
CA LEU A 28 -1.96 14.76 20.86
C LEU A 28 -2.30 14.21 19.46
N ALA A 29 -3.59 14.19 19.09
CA ALA A 29 -4.04 13.78 17.77
C ALA A 29 -3.64 14.78 16.66
N ALA A 30 -3.44 16.07 17.00
CA ALA A 30 -3.03 17.10 16.04
C ALA A 30 -1.52 17.08 15.71
N LEU A 31 -0.72 16.29 16.44
CA LEU A 31 0.74 16.19 16.23
C LEU A 31 1.13 15.05 15.27
N THR A 32 0.17 14.31 14.70
CA THR A 32 0.48 13.28 13.72
C THR A 32 0.83 13.93 12.37
N PRO A 33 2.06 13.74 11.87
CA PRO A 33 2.42 14.26 10.55
C PRO A 33 1.54 13.57 9.49
N PRO A 34 1.10 14.29 8.44
CA PRO A 34 0.35 13.67 7.36
C PRO A 34 1.21 12.59 6.72
N THR A 35 0.75 11.35 6.76
CA THR A 35 1.36 10.26 5.99
C THR A 35 1.08 10.53 4.52
N ALA A 36 2.10 10.99 3.80
CA ALA A 36 2.03 11.10 2.35
C ALA A 36 1.83 9.68 1.77
N LEU A 37 0.70 9.46 1.10
CA LEU A 37 0.49 8.28 0.26
C LEU A 37 1.37 8.44 -0.99
N ALA A 38 2.62 7.99 -0.90
CA ALA A 38 3.45 7.81 -2.08
C ALA A 38 2.81 6.69 -2.92
N GLY A 39 2.57 6.95 -4.20
CA GLY A 39 2.08 5.92 -5.12
C GLY A 39 3.08 4.76 -5.19
N THR A 40 2.58 3.54 -5.32
CA THR A 40 3.42 2.37 -5.55
C THR A 40 4.12 2.49 -6.90
N PRO A 41 5.46 2.33 -6.97
CA PRO A 41 6.21 2.57 -8.19
C PRO A 41 5.86 1.53 -9.27
N VAL A 42 6.01 1.90 -10.53
CA VAL A 42 5.96 0.98 -11.68
C VAL A 42 7.36 0.88 -12.24
N ALA A 43 7.91 -0.33 -12.30
CA ALA A 43 9.22 -0.58 -12.88
C ALA A 43 9.13 -0.65 -14.41
N VAL A 44 10.17 -0.20 -15.10
CA VAL A 44 10.26 -0.27 -16.57
C VAL A 44 11.58 -0.94 -16.96
N ALA A 45 11.49 -2.03 -17.71
CA ALA A 45 12.63 -2.68 -18.36
C ALA A 45 12.54 -2.45 -19.87
N THR A 46 13.66 -2.11 -20.50
CA THR A 46 13.72 -1.82 -21.94
C THR A 46 14.71 -2.77 -22.59
N TYR A 47 14.27 -3.46 -23.64
CA TYR A 47 15.11 -4.37 -24.38
C TYR A 47 14.91 -4.20 -25.89
N GLU A 48 16.02 -3.99 -26.58
CA GLU A 48 16.10 -3.92 -28.04
C GLU A 48 17.08 -4.97 -28.54
N GLY A 49 16.64 -5.84 -29.46
CA GLY A 49 17.49 -6.85 -30.09
C GLY A 49 16.89 -8.26 -30.16
N VAL A 50 17.74 -9.24 -30.47
CA VAL A 50 17.33 -10.63 -30.67
C VAL A 50 17.20 -11.37 -29.34
N ILE A 51 16.07 -12.04 -29.12
CA ILE A 51 15.83 -12.85 -27.93
C ILE A 51 16.80 -14.05 -27.87
N ASN A 52 17.61 -14.10 -26.83
CA ASN A 52 18.63 -15.12 -26.56
C ASN A 52 18.72 -15.42 -25.05
N PRO A 53 19.62 -16.30 -24.58
CA PRO A 53 19.71 -16.63 -23.16
C PRO A 53 20.05 -15.42 -22.27
N VAL A 54 20.82 -14.46 -22.77
CA VAL A 54 21.20 -13.25 -22.03
C VAL A 54 19.99 -12.33 -21.84
N SER A 55 19.17 -12.15 -22.88
CA SER A 55 17.95 -11.36 -22.75
C SER A 55 16.91 -12.02 -21.83
N ALA A 56 16.87 -13.36 -21.79
CA ALA A 56 16.01 -14.08 -20.84
C ALA A 56 16.42 -13.80 -19.39
N GLU A 57 17.72 -13.87 -19.09
CA GLU A 57 18.25 -13.51 -17.76
C GLU A 57 17.95 -12.05 -17.41
N TYR A 58 18.11 -11.13 -18.36
CA TYR A 58 17.78 -9.72 -18.15
C TYR A 58 16.31 -9.50 -17.74
N ILE A 59 15.36 -10.18 -18.39
CA ILE A 59 13.94 -10.08 -18.02
C ILE A 59 13.65 -10.74 -16.67
N HIS A 60 14.31 -11.87 -16.37
CA HIS A 60 14.25 -12.51 -15.07
C HIS A 60 14.68 -11.57 -13.94
N ASP A 61 15.85 -10.94 -14.11
CA ASP A 61 16.40 -9.96 -13.16
C ASP A 61 15.49 -8.74 -13.01
N ALA A 62 14.88 -8.26 -14.10
CA ALA A 62 13.94 -7.15 -14.05
C ALA A 62 12.69 -7.47 -13.22
N LEU A 63 12.16 -8.70 -13.32
CA LEU A 63 11.04 -9.18 -12.49
C LEU A 63 11.44 -9.26 -11.01
N ALA A 64 12.59 -9.86 -10.71
CA ALA A 64 13.11 -9.95 -9.35
C ALA A 64 13.35 -8.55 -8.74
N PHE A 65 13.90 -7.62 -9.53
CA PHE A 65 14.08 -6.24 -9.11
C PHE A 65 12.74 -5.55 -8.83
N ALA A 66 11.76 -5.65 -9.73
CA ALA A 66 10.45 -5.04 -9.53
C ALA A 66 9.75 -5.58 -8.26
N GLN A 67 9.88 -6.88 -7.99
CA GLN A 67 9.33 -7.49 -6.78
C GLN A 67 10.03 -6.97 -5.52
N THR A 68 11.37 -6.96 -5.49
CA THR A 68 12.14 -6.50 -4.32
C THR A 68 12.01 -4.99 -4.08
N ALA A 69 11.75 -4.22 -5.12
CA ALA A 69 11.46 -2.79 -5.04
C ALA A 69 10.03 -2.47 -4.57
N GLY A 70 9.17 -3.48 -4.37
CA GLY A 70 7.76 -3.28 -4.03
C GLY A 70 6.99 -2.56 -5.14
N ALA A 71 7.38 -2.76 -6.39
CA ALA A 71 6.68 -2.20 -7.54
C ALA A 71 5.29 -2.83 -7.68
N GLN A 72 4.32 -2.03 -8.10
CA GLN A 72 2.98 -2.50 -8.40
C GLN A 72 2.91 -3.33 -9.68
N ALA A 73 3.81 -3.06 -10.63
CA ALA A 73 3.88 -3.74 -11.91
C ALA A 73 5.27 -3.55 -12.55
N LEU A 74 5.60 -4.45 -13.47
CA LEU A 74 6.72 -4.30 -14.41
C LEU A 74 6.18 -4.08 -15.83
N VAL A 75 6.57 -2.97 -16.46
CA VAL A 75 6.37 -2.72 -17.89
C VAL A 75 7.63 -3.14 -18.63
N ILE A 76 7.48 -4.04 -19.59
CA ILE A 76 8.58 -4.46 -20.46
C ILE A 76 8.40 -3.81 -21.83
N GLN A 77 9.26 -2.87 -22.18
CA GLN A 77 9.32 -2.27 -23.50
C GLN A 77 10.23 -3.13 -24.38
N LEU A 78 9.62 -3.80 -25.36
CA LEU A 78 10.30 -4.75 -26.25
C LEU A 78 10.31 -4.23 -27.69
N ASP A 79 11.51 -4.11 -28.26
CA ASP A 79 11.72 -4.00 -29.70
C ASP A 79 12.59 -5.17 -30.16
N THR A 80 11.95 -6.22 -30.68
CA THR A 80 12.63 -7.46 -31.01
C THR A 80 12.09 -8.03 -32.33
N PRO A 81 12.97 -8.53 -33.22
CA PRO A 81 12.53 -9.32 -34.38
C PRO A 81 12.10 -10.75 -33.99
N GLY A 82 12.26 -11.13 -32.71
CA GLY A 82 12.09 -12.47 -32.19
C GLY A 82 13.42 -13.10 -31.77
N GLY A 83 13.50 -14.43 -31.75
CA GLY A 83 14.72 -15.13 -31.34
C GLY A 83 14.47 -16.60 -30.97
N LEU A 84 15.28 -17.13 -30.06
CA LEU A 84 15.24 -18.54 -29.70
C LEU A 84 13.96 -18.91 -28.94
N ASP A 85 13.25 -19.94 -29.41
CA ASP A 85 12.03 -20.46 -28.77
C ASP A 85 12.26 -20.85 -27.31
N THR A 86 13.40 -21.47 -26.98
CA THR A 86 13.76 -21.80 -25.60
C THR A 86 13.82 -20.56 -24.71
N SER A 87 14.47 -19.49 -25.16
CA SER A 87 14.57 -18.23 -24.41
C SER A 87 13.21 -17.54 -24.28
N MET A 88 12.40 -17.53 -25.34
CA MET A 88 11.02 -17.01 -25.27
C MET A 88 10.17 -17.80 -24.27
N ARG A 89 10.23 -19.14 -24.28
CA ARG A 89 9.49 -19.99 -23.35
C ARG A 89 9.92 -19.77 -21.89
N LEU A 90 11.20 -19.50 -21.65
CA LEU A 90 11.67 -19.12 -20.31
C LEU A 90 11.05 -17.80 -19.87
N ILE A 91 11.14 -16.75 -20.70
CA ILE A 91 10.53 -15.44 -20.43
C ILE A 91 9.03 -15.56 -20.15
N ILE A 92 8.30 -16.31 -20.97
CA ILE A 92 6.85 -16.52 -20.80
C ILE A 92 6.54 -17.21 -19.46
N LYS A 93 7.32 -18.23 -19.08
CA LYS A 93 7.15 -18.93 -17.81
C LYS A 93 7.37 -18.00 -16.62
N ASP A 94 8.43 -17.19 -16.66
CA ASP A 94 8.75 -16.24 -15.60
C ASP A 94 7.64 -15.19 -15.44
N ILE A 95 7.16 -14.60 -16.55
CA ILE A 95 6.06 -13.64 -16.53
C ILE A 95 4.77 -14.28 -15.99
N THR A 96 4.43 -15.49 -16.44
CA THR A 96 3.18 -16.15 -16.02
C THR A 96 3.21 -16.60 -14.55
N ALA A 97 4.40 -16.87 -14.03
CA ALA A 97 4.62 -17.19 -12.62
C ALA A 97 4.81 -15.94 -11.73
N SER A 98 4.83 -14.74 -12.30
CA SER A 98 5.06 -13.49 -11.58
C SER A 98 3.97 -13.24 -10.52
N PRO A 99 4.35 -12.91 -9.28
CA PRO A 99 3.40 -12.48 -8.24
C PRO A 99 3.12 -10.97 -8.26
N ILE A 100 3.75 -10.22 -9.17
CA ILE A 100 3.58 -8.78 -9.41
C ILE A 100 3.02 -8.51 -10.81
#